data_AF-A0A1H3ZFW0-F1
#
_entry.id   AF-A0A1H3ZFW0-F1
#
_cell.length_a   1.000
_cell.length_b   1.000
_cell.length_c   1.000
_cell.angle_alpha   90.00
_cell.angle_beta   90.00
_cell.angle_gamma   90.00
#
_symmetry.space_group_name_H-M   'P 1'
#
loop_
_entity.id
_entity.type
_entity.pdbx_description
1 polymer ?
#
loop_
_entity_poly.entity_id
_entity_poly.type
_entity_poly.pdbx_seq_one_letter_code
_entity_poly.pdbx_strand_id
1 'polypeptide(L)'
;MQGVPLAGIDLAWHGIKPTGLALGRLDEHVLPVDVLLSEVLGNDAICQLVQDYQPIGIAIDAPLIINNPTGMRECERGIGKL
;
A
#
# COMPACT_ATOMS: atom_id res chain seq x y z
N MET A 1 13.62 -11.42 17.34
CA MET A 1 14.68 -10.91 16.43
C MET A 1 14.71 -9.39 16.57
N GLN A 2 15.87 -8.78 16.83
CA GLN A 2 16.01 -7.36 17.18
C GLN A 2 16.06 -6.42 15.95
N GLY A 3 15.21 -6.64 14.96
CA GLY A 3 15.14 -5.79 13.76
C GLY A 3 14.10 -4.66 13.89
N VAL A 4 14.28 -3.64 13.06
CA VAL A 4 13.42 -2.45 12.97
C VAL A 4 12.10 -2.82 12.28
N PRO A 5 10.93 -2.66 12.94
CA PRO A 5 9.65 -3.06 12.35
C PRO A 5 9.22 -2.10 11.24
N LEU A 6 8.86 -2.66 10.08
CA LEU A 6 8.40 -1.96 8.90
C LEU A 6 7.14 -2.62 8.35
N ALA A 7 6.34 -1.85 7.61
CA ALA A 7 5.16 -2.35 6.90
C ALA A 7 5.20 -1.96 5.42
N GLY A 8 4.77 -2.87 4.56
CA GLY A 8 4.46 -2.63 3.15
C GLY A 8 2.97 -2.87 2.89
N ILE A 9 2.32 -1.95 2.20
CA ILE A 9 0.88 -1.98 1.91
C ILE A 9 0.68 -1.79 0.41
N ASP A 10 0.05 -2.77 -0.25
CA ASP A 10 -0.49 -2.64 -1.61
C ASP A 10 -1.99 -2.34 -1.50
N LEU A 11 -2.30 -1.05 -1.49
CA LEU A 11 -3.60 -0.52 -1.12
C LEU A 11 -4.58 -0.59 -2.30
N ALA A 12 -5.64 -1.37 -2.11
CA ALA A 12 -6.67 -1.52 -3.11
C ALA A 12 -7.57 -0.28 -3.27
N TRP A 13 -8.08 -0.08 -4.49
CA TRP A 13 -9.01 1.00 -4.82
C TRP A 13 -10.35 0.83 -4.10
N HIS A 14 -10.71 1.82 -3.26
CA HIS A 14 -12.06 2.05 -2.71
C HIS A 14 -12.60 0.96 -1.76
N GLY A 15 -11.74 0.17 -1.12
CA GLY A 15 -12.14 -0.74 -0.03
C GLY A 15 -13.04 -1.93 -0.43
N ILE A 16 -13.40 -2.04 -1.71
CA ILE A 16 -14.14 -3.18 -2.27
C ILE A 16 -13.18 -4.32 -2.60
N LYS A 17 -11.97 -3.98 -3.08
CA LYS A 17 -10.93 -4.95 -3.37
C LYS A 17 -10.05 -5.18 -2.14
N PRO A 18 -9.53 -6.41 -1.96
CA PRO A 18 -8.61 -6.71 -0.87
C PRO A 18 -7.30 -5.94 -1.02
N THR A 19 -6.78 -5.47 0.12
CA THR A 19 -5.45 -4.87 0.27
C THR A 19 -4.45 -5.94 0.69
N GLY A 20 -3.26 -5.90 0.09
CA GLY A 20 -2.11 -6.68 0.52
C GLY A 20 -1.32 -5.96 1.62
N LEU A 21 -0.86 -6.70 2.62
CA LEU A 21 -0.09 -6.16 3.73
C LEU A 21 1.04 -7.13 4.12
N ALA A 22 2.26 -6.61 4.16
CA ALA A 22 3.45 -7.33 4.59
C ALA A 22 4.07 -6.61 5.80
N LEU A 23 4.28 -7.33 6.88
CA LEU A 23 4.92 -6.84 8.10
C LEU A 23 6.24 -7.57 8.27
N GLY A 24 7.31 -6.84 8.52
CA GLY A 24 8.63 -7.42 8.63
C GLY A 24 9.58 -6.58 9.46
N ARG A 25 10.73 -7.14 9.78
CA ARG A 25 11.77 -6.47 10.56
C ARG A 25 13.03 -6.34 9.74
N LEU A 26 13.46 -5.11 9.48
CA LEU A 26 14.74 -4.87 8.84
C LEU A 26 15.86 -5.15 9.84
N ASP A 27 16.74 -6.08 9.49
CA ASP A 27 17.96 -6.39 10.22
C ASP A 27 19.15 -6.31 9.25
N GLU A 28 20.06 -5.39 9.51
CA GLU A 28 21.14 -4.99 8.60
C GLU A 28 20.65 -4.68 7.17
N HIS A 29 20.74 -5.65 6.27
CA HIS A 29 20.37 -5.55 4.85
C HIS A 29 19.31 -6.57 4.43
N VAL A 30 18.71 -7.26 5.39
CA VAL A 30 17.70 -8.28 5.14
C VAL A 30 16.40 -7.85 5.79
N LEU A 31 15.30 -7.92 5.03
CA LEU A 31 13.95 -7.66 5.52
C LEU A 31 13.14 -8.97 5.48
N PRO A 32 13.28 -9.86 6.49
CA PRO A 32 12.36 -10.97 6.66
C PRO A 32 10.93 -10.45 6.90
N VAL A 33 9.98 -11.13 6.26
CA VAL A 33 8.55 -10.91 6.45
C VAL A 33 8.07 -11.81 7.59
N ASP A 34 7.56 -11.21 8.65
CA ASP A 34 6.96 -11.90 9.80
C ASP A 34 5.52 -12.33 9.49
N VAL A 35 4.76 -11.45 8.81
CA VAL A 35 3.34 -11.62 8.52
C VAL A 35 3.05 -11.17 7.09
N LEU A 36 2.32 -11.98 6.34
CA LEU A 36 1.84 -11.67 5.00
C LEU A 36 0.34 -11.92 4.93
N LEU A 37 -0.42 -10.89 4.56
CA LEU A 37 -1.88 -10.92 4.42
C LEU A 37 -2.26 -10.41 3.03
N SER A 38 -3.12 -11.16 2.32
CA SER A 38 -3.52 -10.83 0.94
C SER A 38 -4.97 -10.37 0.82
N GLU A 39 -5.77 -10.47 1.88
CA GLU A 39 -7.22 -10.22 1.84
C GLU A 39 -7.69 -9.27 2.96
N VAL A 40 -6.95 -8.19 3.19
CA VAL A 40 -7.34 -7.18 4.19
C VAL A 40 -8.40 -6.26 3.58
N LEU A 41 -9.59 -6.25 4.15
CA LEU A 41 -10.73 -5.44 3.68
C LEU A 41 -11.05 -4.33 4.66
N GLY A 42 -11.25 -3.13 4.11
CA GLY A 42 -11.63 -1.95 4.88
C GLY A 42 -10.44 -1.26 5.56
N ASN A 43 -10.51 0.07 5.63
CA ASN A 43 -9.44 0.91 6.18
C ASN A 43 -9.20 0.65 7.67
N ASP A 44 -10.24 0.37 8.43
CA ASP A 44 -10.14 0.14 9.88
C ASP A 44 -9.32 -1.12 10.19
N ALA A 45 -9.49 -2.19 9.41
CA ALA A 45 -8.70 -3.41 9.57
C ALA A 45 -7.22 -3.17 9.27
N ILE A 46 -6.92 -2.42 8.20
CA ILE A 46 -5.54 -2.03 7.85
C ILE A 46 -4.93 -1.20 8.99
N CYS A 47 -5.65 -0.18 9.46
CA CYS A 47 -5.20 0.67 10.56
C CYS A 47 -4.94 -0.12 11.84
N GLN A 48 -5.83 -1.04 12.20
CA GLN A 48 -5.66 -1.88 13.39
C GLN A 48 -4.42 -2.77 13.29
N LEU A 49 -4.22 -3.45 12.15
CA LEU A 49 -3.05 -4.30 11.91
C LEU A 49 -1.74 -3.51 12.02
N VAL A 50 -1.71 -2.29 11.48
CA VAL A 50 -0.55 -1.39 11.57
C VAL A 50 -0.33 -0.95 13.01
N GLN A 51 -1.38 -0.57 13.75
CA GLN A 51 -1.27 -0.15 15.15
C GLN A 51 -0.78 -1.29 16.05
N ASP A 52 -1.26 -2.51 15.83
CA ASP A 52 -0.88 -3.68 16.62
C ASP A 52 0.59 -4.06 16.39
N TYR A 53 1.07 -3.93 15.15
CA TYR A 53 2.46 -4.26 14.80
C TYR A 53 3.47 -3.17 15.18
N GLN A 54 3.01 -1.91 15.27
CA GLN A 54 3.83 -0.74 15.59
C GLN A 54 5.07 -0.57 14.69
N PRO A 55 4.91 -0.56 13.34
CA PRO A 55 6.04 -0.29 12.45
C PRO A 55 6.49 1.16 12.61
N ILE A 56 7.80 1.40 12.51
CA ILE A 56 8.34 2.78 12.53
C ILE A 56 8.32 3.44 11.14
N GLY A 57 8.04 2.66 10.10
CA GLY A 57 7.99 3.11 8.72
C GLY A 57 7.02 2.26 7.90
N ILE A 58 6.29 2.91 7.00
CA ILE A 58 5.25 2.30 6.18
C ILE A 58 5.48 2.71 4.72
N ALA A 59 5.62 1.74 3.84
CA ALA A 59 5.60 1.93 2.39
C ALA A 59 4.19 1.63 1.87
N ILE A 60 3.61 2.54 1.08
CA ILE A 60 2.27 2.40 0.54
C ILE A 60 2.36 2.50 -0.99
N ASP A 61 2.05 1.41 -1.68
CA ASP A 61 1.67 1.44 -3.08
C ASP A 61 0.16 1.66 -3.13
N ALA A 62 -0.26 2.78 -3.70
CA ALA A 62 -1.67 3.12 -3.78
C ALA A 62 -1.94 3.88 -5.07
N PRO A 63 -3.10 3.63 -5.70
CA PRO A 63 -3.51 4.46 -6.81
C PRO A 63 -3.73 5.90 -6.36
N LEU A 64 -3.14 6.84 -7.09
CA LEU A 64 -3.35 8.27 -6.85
C LEU A 64 -4.59 8.75 -7.61
N ILE A 65 -5.51 9.40 -6.90
CA ILE A 65 -6.54 10.21 -7.56
C ILE A 65 -5.88 11.51 -7.99
N ILE A 66 -5.52 11.60 -9.27
CA ILE A 66 -5.03 12.85 -9.86
C ILE A 66 -6.24 13.64 -10.35
N ASN A 67 -6.67 14.62 -9.55
CA ASN A 67 -7.68 15.58 -10.00
C ASN A 67 -7.14 16.34 -11.22
N ASN A 68 -7.87 16.28 -12.33
CA ASN A 68 -7.49 16.98 -13.55
C ASN A 68 -8.44 18.17 -13.78
N PRO A 69 -8.14 19.36 -13.21
CA PRO A 69 -9.06 20.50 -13.21
C PRO A 69 -9.33 21.04 -14.62
N THR A 70 -8.40 20.86 -15.55
CA THR A 70 -8.54 21.29 -16.95
C THR A 70 -9.09 20.20 -17.87
N GLY A 71 -9.44 19.05 -17.32
CA GLY A 71 -9.84 17.86 -18.08
C GLY A 71 -8.66 17.17 -18.76
N MET A 72 -8.95 16.03 -19.40
CA MET A 72 -7.98 15.08 -19.98
C MET A 72 -6.76 15.74 -20.65
N ARG A 73 -5.55 15.21 -20.43
CA ARG A 73 -4.31 15.71 -21.06
C ARG A 73 -4.31 15.38 -22.56
N GLU A 74 -3.55 16.12 -23.37
CA GLU A 74 -3.48 15.83 -24.82
C GLU A 74 -2.88 14.45 -25.13
N CYS A 75 -1.88 14.01 -24.37
CA CYS A 75 -1.31 12.67 -24.51
C CYS A 75 -2.35 11.57 -24.23
N GLU A 76 -3.21 11.74 -23.22
CA GLU A 76 -4.31 10.83 -22.90
C GLU A 76 -5.38 10.82 -24.01
N ARG A 77 -5.68 11.98 -24.62
CA ARG A 77 -6.56 12.08 -25.80
C ARG A 77 -6.02 11.33 -27.03
N GLY A 78 -4.71 11.20 -27.16
CA GLY A 78 -4.06 10.53 -28.29
C GLY A 78 -4.24 9.00 -28.27
N ILE A 79 -4.33 8.39 -27.09
CA ILE A 79 -4.41 6.93 -26.93
C ILE A 79 -5.76 6.39 -27.42
N GLY A 80 -6.86 7.14 -27.25
CA GLY A 80 -8.20 6.73 -27.67
C GLY A 80 -8.51 6.90 -29.16
N LYS A 81 -7.54 7.31 -29.98
CA LYS A 81 -7.70 7.53 -31.44
C LYS A 81 -7.00 6.47 -32.29
N LEU A 82 -6.45 5.43 -31.66
CA LEU A 82 -5.86 4.25 -32.33
C LEU A 82 -6.93 3.21 -32.67
#